data_AF-A0A316MZ70-F1
#
_entry.id   AF-A0A316MZ70-F1
#
_cell.length_a   1.000
_cell.length_b   1.000
_cell.length_c   1.000
_cell.angle_alpha   90.00
_cell.angle_beta   90.00
_cell.angle_gamma   90.00
#
_symmetry.space_group_name_H-M   'P 1'
#
loop_
_entity.id
_entity.type
_entity.pdbx_description
1 polymer ?
#
loop_
_entity_poly.entity_id
_entity_poly.type
_entity_poly.pdbx_seq_one_letter_code
_entity_poly.pdbx_strand_id
1 'polypeptide(L)' 'MAKLAIKSDNRKQNLLLPPSLDELVPENHMVRVVDAVIDRLDISDILSTYRGGGNSAFNP' A
#
# COMPACT_ATOMS: atom_id res chain seq x y z
N MET A 1 -21.03 -24.29 25.10
CA MET A 1 -20.70 -23.43 23.94
C MET A 1 -19.19 -23.26 23.91
N ALA A 2 -18.53 -23.56 22.79
CA ALA A 2 -17.07 -23.49 22.70
C ALA A 2 -16.61 -22.03 22.60
N LYS A 3 -15.61 -21.65 23.40
CA LYS A 3 -15.02 -20.31 23.42
C LYS A 3 -14.24 -20.09 22.11
N LEU A 4 -14.56 -19.01 21.39
CA LEU A 4 -13.80 -18.60 20.21
C LEU A 4 -12.37 -18.23 20.65
N ALA A 5 -11.41 -19.11 20.38
CA ALA A 5 -10.00 -18.90 20.69
C ALA A 5 -9.34 -18.17 19.50
N ILE A 6 -9.30 -16.85 19.56
CA ILE A 6 -8.49 -16.04 18.65
C ILE A 6 -7.02 -16.29 19.00
N LYS A 7 -6.23 -16.75 18.04
CA LYS A 7 -4.79 -16.97 18.24
C LYS A 7 -4.12 -15.63 18.52
N SER A 8 -3.33 -15.57 19.58
CA SER A 8 -2.45 -14.42 19.83
C SER A 8 -1.43 -14.36 18.71
N ASP A 9 -1.61 -13.41 17.80
CA ASP A 9 -0.77 -13.21 16.64
C ASP A 9 0.35 -12.23 16.99
N ASN A 10 1.16 -12.57 18.00
CA ASN A 10 2.45 -11.90 18.18
C ASN A 10 3.41 -12.44 17.12
N ARG A 11 3.14 -12.06 15.87
CA ARG A 11 4.14 -12.09 14.80
C ARG A 11 5.17 -11.09 15.24
N LYS A 12 6.42 -11.51 15.40
CA LYS A 12 7.58 -10.73 15.84
C LYS A 12 7.86 -9.51 14.93
N GLN A 13 6.90 -8.61 14.82
CA GLN A 13 6.91 -7.44 13.97
C GLN A 13 7.57 -6.33 14.76
N ASN A 14 8.59 -5.73 14.17
CA ASN A 14 9.34 -4.65 14.80
C ASN A 14 8.57 -3.33 14.84
N LEU A 15 7.49 -3.22 14.06
CA LEU A 15 6.72 -2.01 13.88
C LEU A 15 5.24 -2.34 13.92
N LEU A 16 4.46 -1.45 14.54
CA LEU A 16 3.00 -1.55 14.65
C LEU A 16 2.32 -1.45 13.27
N LEU A 17 2.89 -0.63 12.39
CA LEU A 17 2.52 -0.51 10.98
C LEU A 17 3.79 -0.64 10.13
N PRO A 18 3.72 -1.26 8.94
CA PRO A 18 4.82 -1.21 7.99
C PRO A 18 5.17 0.25 7.66
N PRO A 19 6.47 0.60 7.56
CA PRO A 19 6.88 1.93 7.16
C PRO A 19 6.46 2.17 5.71
N SER A 20 6.18 3.43 5.35
CA SER A 20 6.00 3.78 3.94
C SER A 20 7.29 3.53 3.17
N LEU A 21 7.19 3.12 1.91
CA LEU A 21 8.36 3.02 1.04
C LEU A 21 9.03 4.38 0.83
N ASP A 22 8.27 5.47 0.93
CA ASP A 22 8.80 6.83 0.80
C ASP A 22 9.73 7.22 1.96
N GLU A 23 9.49 6.66 3.16
CA GLU A 23 10.36 6.88 4.34
C GLU A 23 11.74 6.26 4.16
N LEU A 24 11.89 5.30 3.23
CA LEU A 24 13.15 4.65 2.92
C LEU A 24 13.97 5.44 1.89
N VAL A 25 13.41 6.50 1.30
CA VAL A 25 14.04 7.31 0.26
C VAL A 25 14.40 8.70 0.82
N PRO A 26 15.68 9.10 0.84
CA PRO A 26 16.08 10.43 1.31
C PRO A 26 15.38 11.56 0.53
N GLU A 27 15.12 12.69 1.19
CA GLU A 27 14.45 13.86 0.59
C GLU A 27 15.19 14.42 -0.64
N ASN A 28 16.53 14.37 -0.62
CA ASN A 28 17.37 14.87 -1.71
C ASN A 28 17.69 13.81 -2.78
N HIS A 29 17.02 12.65 -2.76
CA HIS A 29 17.29 11.58 -3.71
C HIS A 29 16.66 11.85 -5.08
N MET A 30 17.43 11.68 -6.16
CA MET A 30 17.02 11.96 -7.55
C MET A 30 15.73 11.24 -7.97
N VAL A 31 15.44 10.07 -7.40
CA VAL A 31 14.22 9.30 -7.71
C VAL A 31 12.93 10.09 -7.45
N ARG A 32 12.93 11.03 -6.50
CA ARG A 32 11.77 11.89 -6.20
C ARG A 32 11.43 12.84 -7.36
N VAL A 33 12.39 13.16 -8.22
CA VAL A 33 12.13 13.92 -9.45
C VAL A 33 11.35 13.06 -10.44
N VAL A 34 11.72 11.78 -10.57
CA VAL A 34 11.02 10.84 -11.45
C VAL A 34 9.60 10.62 -10.94
N ASP A 35 9.44 10.40 -9.63
CA ASP A 35 8.16 10.24 -8.95
C ASP A 35 7.22 11.44 -9.22
N ALA A 36 7.72 12.67 -9.02
CA ALA A 36 6.97 13.89 -9.29
C ALA A 36 6.58 14.08 -10.77
N VAL A 37 7.33 13.50 -11.71
CA VAL A 37 6.95 13.50 -13.14
C VAL A 37 5.82 12.50 -13.38
N ILE A 38 5.92 11.30 -12.80
CA ILE A 38 4.89 10.25 -12.93
C ILE A 38 3.55 10.74 -12.37
N ASP A 39 3.57 11.40 -11.20
CA ASP A 39 2.36 11.94 -10.57
C ASP A 39 1.61 12.99 -11.41
N ARG A 40 2.31 13.63 -12.35
CA ARG A 40 1.73 14.64 -13.25
C ARG A 40 1.26 14.06 -14.58
N LEU A 41 1.50 12.78 -14.83
CA LEU A 41 1.04 12.13 -16.05
C LEU A 41 -0.48 11.98 -16.01
N ASP A 42 -1.15 12.48 -17.04
CA ASP A 42 -2.57 12.20 -17.24
C ASP A 42 -2.73 10.75 -17.72
N ILE A 43 -3.31 9.92 -16.87
CA ILE A 43 -3.59 8.51 -17.13
C ILE A 43 -5.09 8.25 -17.33
N SER A 44 -5.91 9.29 -17.53
CA SER A 44 -7.36 9.18 -17.65
C SER A 44 -7.78 8.23 -18.77
N ASP A 45 -7.08 8.25 -19.90
CA ASP A 45 -7.33 7.34 -21.02
C ASP A 45 -7.11 5.88 -20.61
N ILE A 46 -6.05 5.59 -19.85
CA ILE A 46 -5.76 4.23 -19.36
C ILE A 46 -6.85 3.80 -18.39
N LEU A 47 -7.21 4.66 -17.43
CA LEU A 47 -8.28 4.39 -16.47
C LEU A 47 -9.63 4.15 -17.15
N SER A 48 -9.93 4.86 -18.26
CA SER A 48 -11.16 4.67 -19.03
C SER A 48 -11.28 3.28 -19.66
N THR A 49 -10.15 2.63 -19.95
CA THR A 49 -10.13 1.25 -20.47
C THR A 49 -10.28 0.20 -19.37
N TYR A 50 -10.13 0.59 -18.10
CA TYR A 50 -10.22 -0.32 -16.97
C TYR A 50 -11.68 -0.71 -16.73
N ARG A 51 -12.06 -1.93 -17.15
CA ARG A 51 -13.44 -2.44 -17.04
C ARG A 51 -14.01 -2.53 -15.61
N GLY A 52 -13.17 -2.37 -14.57
CA GLY A 52 -13.55 -2.55 -13.17
C GLY A 52 -13.86 -4.02 -12.82
N GLY A 53 -13.99 -4.33 -11.53
CA GLY A 53 -14.41 -5.67 -11.04
C GLY A 53 -13.33 -6.51 -10.35
N GLY A 54 -12.60 -5.95 -9.38
CA GLY A 54 -11.63 -6.65 -8.51
C GLY A 54 -12.09 -6.74 -7.03
N ASN A 55 -11.40 -7.59 -6.24
CA ASN A 55 -11.83 -8.11 -4.93
C ASN A 55 -12.05 -7.06 -3.83
N SER A 56 -13.14 -7.23 -3.06
CA SER A 56 -13.43 -6.52 -1.81
C SER A 56 -12.76 -7.17 -0.59
N ALA A 57 -12.79 -6.44 0.53
CA ALA A 57 -11.89 -6.43 1.70
C ALA A 57 -11.24 -7.74 2.20
N PHE A 58 -9.99 -7.58 2.66
CA PHE A 58 -9.28 -8.53 3.50
C PHE A 58 -9.82 -8.49 4.94
N ASN A 59 -9.67 -9.61 5.67
CA ASN A 59 -10.02 -9.75 7.08
C ASN A 59 -9.37 -8.64 7.94
N PRO A 60 -10.12 -7.95 8.83
CA PRO A 60 -9.54 -6.97 9.76
C PRO A 60 -8.51 -7.61 10.72
#